data_AF-A0A285XPH5-F1
#
_entry.id   AF-A0A285XPH5-F1
#
_cell.length_a   1.000
_cell.length_b   1.000
_cell.length_c   1.000
_cell.angle_alpha   90.00
_cell.angle_beta   90.00
_cell.angle_gamma   90.00
#
_symmetry.space_group_name_H-M   'P 1'
#
loop_
_entity.id
_entity.type
_entity.pdbx_description
1 polymer ?
#
loop_
_entity_poly.entity_id
_entity_poly.type
_entity_poly.pdbx_seq_one_letter_code
_entity_poly.pdbx_strand_id
1 'polypeptide(L)' 'MRGADGRLVVADLFYADGPALYATVRTNPDRIVRDYLEHLRRHMTELPLASSGRWAEGDAEQMRAALAAAEDRLRLAR' A
#
# COMPACT_ATOMS: atom_id res chain seq x y z
N MET A 1 11.30 1.65 -13.62
CA MET A 1 12.04 0.51 -13.03
C MET A 1 11.90 -0.71 -13.94
N ARG A 2 12.72 -1.76 -13.77
CA ARG A 2 12.58 -3.04 -14.50
C ARG A 2 12.28 -4.18 -13.53
N GLY A 3 11.35 -5.07 -13.92
CA GLY A 3 11.05 -6.30 -13.20
C GLY A 3 12.18 -7.34 -13.30
N ALA A 4 12.03 -8.46 -12.58
CA ALA A 4 13.01 -9.57 -12.63
C ALA A 4 13.17 -10.18 -14.04
N ASP A 5 12.16 -10.01 -14.90
CA ASP A 5 12.16 -10.42 -16.30
C ASP A 5 12.68 -9.33 -17.27
N GLY A 6 13.16 -8.20 -16.75
CA GLY A 6 13.71 -7.09 -17.52
C GLY A 6 12.67 -6.13 -18.13
N ARG A 7 11.37 -6.41 -18.00
CA ARG A 7 10.31 -5.54 -18.53
C ARG A 7 10.16 -4.25 -17.74
N LEU A 8 9.77 -3.16 -18.42
CA LEU A 8 9.45 -1.90 -17.75
C LEU A 8 8.17 -2.08 -16.93
N VAL A 9 8.24 -1.65 -15.67
CA VAL A 9 7.11 -1.68 -14.74
C VAL A 9 6.91 -0.31 -14.12
N VAL A 10 5.64 0.02 -13.87
CA VAL A 10 5.27 1.12 -12.99
C VAL A 10 5.71 0.76 -11.57
N ALA A 11 6.35 1.71 -10.89
CA ALA A 11 6.87 1.54 -9.55
C ALA A 11 6.36 2.68 -8.68
N ASP A 12 6.03 2.37 -7.42
CA ASP A 12 5.67 3.28 -6.33
C ASP A 12 5.05 4.64 -6.77
N LEU A 13 3.74 4.64 -7.03
CA LEU A 13 3.02 5.87 -7.37
C LEU A 13 2.99 6.89 -6.23
N PHE A 14 3.39 6.49 -5.02
CA PHE A 14 3.36 7.32 -3.83
C PHE A 14 4.75 7.76 -3.37
N TYR A 15 5.79 7.55 -4.18
CA TYR A 15 7.20 7.75 -3.80
C TYR A 15 7.49 9.04 -3.01
N ALA A 16 6.87 10.18 -3.40
CA ALA A 16 7.11 11.47 -2.76
C ALA A 16 6.68 11.51 -1.27
N ASP A 17 5.68 10.72 -0.87
CA ASP A 17 5.18 10.62 0.50
C ASP A 17 5.14 9.17 1.02
N GLY A 18 5.73 8.24 0.27
CA GLY A 18 5.59 6.80 0.42
C GLY A 18 5.88 6.32 1.84
N PRO A 19 7.03 6.68 2.45
CA PRO A 19 7.35 6.23 3.81
C PRO A 19 6.30 6.62 4.86
N ALA A 20 5.80 7.85 4.82
CA ALA A 20 4.78 8.32 5.76
C ALA A 20 3.42 7.64 5.49
N LEU A 21 3.08 7.47 4.21
CA LEU A 21 1.88 6.78 3.80
C LEU A 21 1.89 5.30 4.21
N TYR A 22 3.00 4.59 3.97
CA TYR A 22 3.18 3.19 4.36
C TYR A 22 3.22 2.99 5.87
N ALA A 23 3.85 3.91 6.60
CA ALA A 23 3.76 3.95 8.05
C ALA A 23 2.29 4.11 8.49
N THR A 24 1.54 5.00 7.85
CA THR A 24 0.12 5.23 8.15
C THR A 24 -0.73 4.00 7.86
N VAL A 25 -0.47 3.24 6.79
CA VAL A 25 -1.19 1.97 6.54
C VAL A 25 -1.00 1.00 7.71
N ARG A 26 0.21 0.94 8.30
CA ARG A 26 0.50 0.06 9.44
C ARG A 26 -0.10 0.57 10.75
N THR A 27 -0.04 1.87 11.01
CA THR A 27 -0.42 2.44 12.32
C THR A 27 -1.85 2.96 12.38
N ASN A 28 -2.44 3.33 11.24
CA ASN A 28 -3.79 3.90 11.13
C ASN A 28 -4.45 3.57 9.76
N PRO A 29 -4.75 2.28 9.49
CA PRO A 29 -5.34 1.85 8.22
C PRO A 29 -6.75 2.43 7.98
N ASP A 30 -7.49 2.75 9.05
CA ASP A 30 -8.84 3.32 8.94
C ASP A 30 -8.85 4.72 8.30
N ARG A 31 -7.76 5.49 8.47
CA ARG A 31 -7.58 6.76 7.75
C ARG A 31 -7.42 6.50 6.25
N ILE A 32 -6.62 5.50 5.89
CA ILE A 32 -6.34 5.18 4.48
C ILE A 32 -7.61 4.73 3.74
N VAL A 33 -8.40 3.85 4.35
CA VAL A 33 -9.64 3.35 3.73
C VAL A 33 -10.71 4.46 3.59
N ARG A 34 -10.70 5.45 4.48
CA ARG A 34 -11.57 6.64 4.36
C ARG A 34 -11.11 7.63 3.28
N ASP A 35 -9.81 7.91 3.23
CA ASP A 35 -9.27 8.99 2.40
C ASP A 35 -9.03 8.58 0.94
N TYR A 36 -8.83 7.28 0.67
CA TYR A 36 -8.47 6.77 -0.66
C TYR A 36 -9.55 5.86 -1.24
N LEU A 37 -9.76 5.92 -2.56
CA LEU A 37 -10.62 4.98 -3.29
C LEU A 37 -10.03 3.56 -3.31
N GLU A 38 -10.88 2.55 -3.26
CA GLU A 38 -10.50 1.13 -3.18
C GLU A 38 -9.48 0.71 -4.25
N HIS A 39 -9.78 1.02 -5.52
CA HIS A 39 -8.92 0.63 -6.63
C HIS A 39 -7.53 1.30 -6.62
N LEU A 40 -7.34 2.36 -5.84
CA LEU A 40 -6.05 3.04 -5.67
C LEU A 40 -5.22 2.42 -4.54
N ARG A 41 -5.85 1.82 -3.52
CA ARG A 41 -5.15 1.27 -2.35
C ARG A 41 -4.27 0.07 -2.70
N ARG A 42 -4.63 -0.72 -3.72
CA ARG A 42 -3.81 -1.85 -4.22
C ARG A 42 -2.38 -1.43 -4.59
N HIS A 43 -2.21 -0.20 -5.07
CA HIS A 43 -0.91 0.32 -5.49
C HIS A 43 0.06 0.51 -4.33
N MET A 44 -0.44 0.54 -3.09
CA MET A 44 0.37 0.61 -1.88
C MET A 44 1.10 -0.70 -1.56
N THR A 45 0.67 -1.84 -2.12
CA THR A 45 1.21 -3.17 -1.76
C THR A 45 1.60 -4.03 -2.94
N GLU A 46 1.12 -3.73 -4.15
CA GLU A 46 1.35 -4.55 -5.35
C GLU A 46 2.44 -4.00 -6.26
N LEU A 47 2.66 -2.68 -6.23
CA LEU A 47 3.71 -2.07 -7.04
C LEU A 47 5.06 -2.25 -6.34
N PRO A 48 6.09 -2.66 -7.08
CA PRO A 48 7.41 -2.70 -6.49
C PRO A 48 7.87 -1.26 -6.19
N LEU A 49 8.59 -1.12 -5.08
CA LEU A 49 9.08 0.16 -4.60
C LEU A 49 10.17 0.69 -5.52
N ALA A 50 10.15 2.01 -5.76
CA ALA A 50 11.13 2.68 -6.61
C ALA A 50 12.45 2.88 -5.84
N SER A 51 12.82 4.12 -5.52
CA SER A 51 14.01 4.48 -4.74
C SER A 51 13.83 4.32 -3.22
N SER A 52 12.66 3.90 -2.76
CA SER A 52 12.32 3.67 -1.35
C SER A 52 12.90 2.35 -0.79
N GLY A 53 13.53 1.51 -1.61
CA GLY A 53 14.13 0.24 -1.20
C GLY A 53 13.24 -0.97 -1.49
N ARG A 54 13.45 -2.10 -0.82
CA ARG A 54 12.50 -3.23 -0.82
C ARG A 54 11.70 -3.17 0.48
N TRP A 55 10.44 -3.62 0.42
CA TRP A 55 9.69 -3.95 1.62
C TRP A 55 10.47 -4.99 2.44
N ALA A 56 10.43 -4.88 3.77
CA ALA A 56 10.83 -6.00 4.60
C ALA A 56 9.90 -7.19 4.31
N GLU A 57 10.42 -8.40 4.50
CA GLU A 57 9.62 -9.61 4.33
C GLU A 57 8.37 -9.56 5.23
N GLY A 58 7.20 -9.78 4.64
CA GLY A 58 5.92 -9.76 5.34
C GLY A 58 5.30 -8.38 5.56
N ASP A 59 5.96 -7.25 5.25
CA ASP A 59 5.36 -5.92 5.43
C ASP A 59 4.17 -5.71 4.48
N ALA A 60 4.27 -6.17 3.23
CA ALA A 60 3.19 -6.05 2.26
C ALA A 60 1.96 -6.88 2.66
N GLU A 61 2.18 -8.09 3.20
CA GLU A 61 1.14 -8.95 3.77
C GLU A 61 0.43 -8.28 4.95
N GLN A 62 1.21 -7.71 5.89
CA GLN A 62 0.66 -6.98 7.04
C GLN A 62 -0.18 -5.79 6.61
N MET A 63 0.30 -5.01 5.63
CA MET A 63 -0.46 -3.88 5.09
C MET A 63 -1.74 -4.33 4.40
N ARG A 64 -1.71 -5.40 3.60
CA ARG A 64 -2.92 -5.98 2.99
C ARG A 64 -3.94 -6.40 4.05
N ALA A 65 -3.49 -7.10 5.10
CA ALA A 65 -4.36 -7.52 6.20
C ALA A 65 -4.96 -6.33 6.96
N ALA A 66 -4.17 -5.30 7.24
CA ALA A 66 -4.61 -4.09 7.92
C ALA A 66 -5.68 -3.33 7.12
N LEU A 67 -5.48 -3.20 5.81
CA LEU A 67 -6.45 -2.58 4.89
C LEU A 67 -7.75 -3.38 4.82
N ALA A 68 -7.67 -4.72 4.70
CA ALA A 68 -8.87 -5.56 4.67
C ALA A 68 -9.70 -5.43 5.96
N ALA A 69 -9.06 -5.47 7.12
CA ALA A 69 -9.76 -5.30 8.39
C ALA A 69 -10.38 -3.90 8.55
N ALA A 70 -9.71 -2.84 8.06
CA ALA A 70 -10.25 -1.49 8.04
C ALA A 70 -11.46 -1.34 7.10
N GLU A 71 -11.42 -2.02 5.95
CA GLU A 71 -12.55 -2.09 5.03
C GLU A 71 -13.79 -2.71 5.68
N ASP A 72 -13.61 -3.83 6.38
CA ASP A 72 -14.71 -4.50 7.05
C ASP A 72 -15.33 -3.62 8.14
N ARG A 73 -14.50 -2.90 8.91
CA ARG A 73 -14.98 -1.90 9.86
C ARG A 73 -15.76 -0.77 9.18
N LEU A 74 -15.25 -0.24 8.07
CA LEU A 74 -15.95 0.83 7.33
C LEU A 74 -17.30 0.35 6.78
N ARG A 75 -17.38 -0.90 6.29
CA ARG A 75 -18.62 -1.50 5.80
C ARG A 75 -19.66 -1.68 6.92
N LEU A 76 -19.23 -2.12 8.10
CA LEU A 76 -20.11 -2.28 9.26
C LEU A 76 -20.63 -0.97 9.84
N ALA A 77 -19.93 0.15 9.60
CA ALA A 77 -20.29 1.48 10.08
C ALA A 77 -21.23 2.25 9.14
N ARG A 78 -21.56 1.70 7.96
CA ARG A 78 -22.51 2.26 6.99
C ARG A 78 -23.89 1.62 7.15
#